data_AF-A0A968TYC9-F1
#
_entry.id   AF-A0A968TYC9-F1
#
_cell.length_a   1.000
_cell.length_b   1.000
_cell.length_c   1.000
_cell.angle_alpha   90.00
_cell.angle_beta   90.00
_cell.angle_gamma   90.00
#
_symmetry.space_group_name_H-M   'P 1'
#
loop_
_entity.id
_entity.type
_entity.pdbx_description
1 polymer ?
#
loop_
_entity_poly.entity_id
_entity_poly.type
_entity_poly.pdbx_seq_one_letter_code
_entity_poly.pdbx_strand_id
1 'polypeptide(L)'
;MFMWPLMVPVEILGTFIKPFALAIRLFANMTGGHLVIAVFLSFVPVVIQALGPVGYGMAIAPLLGAFAINMLEILVGFIQAYIFTFLTCLFLGQLVVHEHEEHEEHHDEHGHEDAHAHKPAVSH
;
A
#
# COMPACT_ATOMS: atom_id res chain seq x y z
N MET A 1 32.60 -7.18 -1.97
CA MET A 1 31.70 -6.94 -0.82
C MET A 1 31.62 -5.44 -0.55
N PHE A 2 30.66 -4.71 -1.15
CA PHE A 2 30.39 -3.29 -0.82
C PHE A 2 28.90 -2.91 -0.97
N MET A 3 28.00 -3.87 -1.23
CA MET A 3 26.57 -3.57 -1.44
C MET A 3 25.76 -3.45 -0.13
N TRP A 4 26.33 -3.89 1.01
CA TRP A 4 25.63 -3.95 2.29
C TRP A 4 25.23 -2.58 2.87
N PRO A 5 26.11 -1.55 2.86
CA PRO A 5 25.78 -0.25 3.46
C PRO A 5 24.73 0.54 2.67
N LEU A 6 24.58 0.26 1.37
CA LEU A 6 23.58 0.89 0.52
C LEU A 6 22.18 0.26 0.68
N MET A 7 22.11 -1.01 1.07
CA MET A 7 20.85 -1.75 1.18
C MET A 7 19.98 -1.26 2.35
N VAL A 8 20.58 -1.01 3.52
CA VAL A 8 19.86 -0.56 4.73
C VAL A 8 19.10 0.77 4.51
N PRO A 9 19.73 1.86 4.03
CA PRO A 9 19.01 3.09 3.77
C PRO A 9 18.01 2.95 2.64
N VAL A 10 18.29 2.15 1.59
CA VAL A 10 17.33 1.95 0.49
C VAL A 10 16.11 1.14 0.91
N GLU A 11 16.25 0.27 1.91
CA GLU A 11 15.16 -0.56 2.44
C GLU A 11 14.22 0.24 3.33
N ILE A 12 14.78 1.10 4.20
CA ILE A 12 13.99 2.06 4.99
C ILE A 12 13.29 3.04 4.05
N LEU A 13 14.03 3.66 3.13
CA LEU A 13 13.46 4.60 2.16
C LEU A 13 12.42 3.91 1.27
N GLY A 14 12.68 2.69 0.83
CA GLY A 14 11.80 1.87 0.00
C GLY A 14 10.47 1.53 0.68
N THR A 15 10.47 1.35 2.00
CA THR A 15 9.25 1.09 2.78
C THR A 15 8.33 2.31 2.82
N PHE A 16 8.87 3.53 2.82
CA PHE A 16 8.08 4.78 2.71
C PHE A 16 7.75 5.17 1.26
N ILE A 17 8.65 4.88 0.31
CA ILE A 17 8.44 5.19 -1.12
C ILE A 17 7.26 4.38 -1.68
N LYS A 18 7.07 3.12 -1.26
CA LYS A 18 5.95 2.27 -1.71
C LYS A 18 4.56 2.92 -1.51
N PRO A 19 4.15 3.35 -0.29
CA PRO A 19 2.87 4.01 -0.08
C PRO A 19 2.80 5.41 -0.73
N PHE A 20 3.89 6.17 -0.75
CA PHE A 20 3.92 7.48 -1.42
C PHE A 20 3.73 7.37 -2.94
N ALA A 21 4.38 6.40 -3.58
CA ALA A 21 4.20 6.08 -4.99
C ALA A 21 2.76 5.62 -5.28
N LEU A 22 2.09 4.96 -4.33
CA LEU A 22 0.69 4.56 -4.40
C LEU A 22 -0.26 5.78 -4.35
N ALA A 23 0.03 6.75 -3.48
CA ALA A 23 -0.72 8.00 -3.34
C ALA A 23 -0.62 8.87 -4.60
N ILE A 24 0.59 9.06 -5.14
CA ILE A 24 0.81 9.76 -6.42
C ILE A 24 0.04 9.06 -7.54
N ARG A 25 -0.03 7.72 -7.54
CA ARG A 25 -0.73 6.95 -8.56
C ARG A 25 -2.24 7.16 -8.53
N LEU A 26 -2.85 7.23 -7.34
CA LEU A 26 -4.27 7.56 -7.22
C LEU A 26 -4.53 9.01 -7.67
N PHE A 27 -3.67 9.96 -7.26
CA PHE A 27 -3.78 11.35 -7.67
C PHE A 27 -3.65 11.53 -9.20
N ALA A 28 -2.69 10.84 -9.80
CA ALA A 28 -2.49 10.82 -11.25
C ALA A 28 -3.69 10.19 -11.97
N ASN A 29 -4.25 9.08 -11.46
CA ASN A 29 -5.43 8.45 -12.05
C ASN A 29 -6.69 9.33 -11.93
N MET A 30 -6.87 10.08 -10.84
CA MET A 30 -7.99 11.02 -10.70
C MET A 30 -7.80 12.30 -11.55
N THR A 31 -6.56 12.74 -11.74
CA THR A 31 -6.22 13.86 -12.64
C THR A 31 -6.27 13.44 -14.11
N GLY A 32 -5.99 12.16 -14.40
CA GLY A 32 -5.99 11.53 -15.71
C GLY A 32 -7.34 11.67 -16.40
N GLY A 33 -8.43 11.28 -15.74
CA GLY A 33 -9.78 11.42 -16.31
C GLY A 33 -10.17 12.86 -16.65
N HIS A 34 -9.76 13.82 -15.81
CA HIS A 34 -9.96 15.25 -16.09
C HIS A 34 -9.13 15.71 -17.31
N LEU A 35 -7.88 15.25 -17.42
CA LEU A 35 -6.99 15.54 -18.55
C LEU A 35 -7.50 14.90 -19.85
N VAL A 36 -7.97 13.65 -19.80
CA VAL A 36 -8.54 12.92 -20.93
C VAL A 36 -9.74 13.67 -21.50
N ILE A 37 -10.68 14.08 -20.64
CA ILE A 37 -11.85 14.87 -21.06
C ILE A 37 -11.41 16.20 -21.69
N ALA A 38 -10.44 16.91 -21.10
CA ALA A 38 -9.91 18.16 -21.65
C ALA A 38 -9.27 17.96 -23.03
N VAL A 39 -8.49 16.90 -23.22
CA VAL A 39 -7.87 16.57 -24.52
C VAL A 39 -8.94 16.27 -25.56
N PHE A 40 -9.94 15.44 -25.22
CA PHE A 40 -11.02 15.10 -26.15
C PHE A 40 -11.90 16.30 -26.50
N LEU A 41 -12.23 17.17 -25.54
CA LEU A 41 -12.93 18.45 -25.80
C LEU A 41 -12.12 19.37 -26.72
N SER A 42 -10.80 19.43 -26.55
CA SER A 42 -9.92 20.22 -27.42
C SER A 42 -9.78 19.65 -28.83
N PHE A 43 -9.97 18.34 -28.99
CA PHE A 43 -9.84 17.62 -30.27
C PHE A 43 -11.08 17.78 -31.16
N VAL A 44 -12.29 17.83 -30.59
CA VAL A 44 -13.56 17.98 -31.32
C VAL A 44 -13.58 19.17 -32.30
N PRO A 45 -13.24 20.41 -31.92
CA PRO A 45 -13.24 21.54 -32.85
C PRO A 45 -12.20 21.38 -33.96
N VAL A 46 -11.05 20.75 -33.70
CA VAL A 46 -10.02 20.48 -34.71
C VAL A 46 -10.55 19.55 -35.80
N VAL A 47 -11.29 18.49 -35.41
CA VAL A 47 -11.89 17.54 -36.35
C VAL A 47 -13.03 18.19 -37.16
N ILE A 48 -13.86 19.01 -36.51
CA ILE A 48 -14.95 19.73 -37.19
C ILE A 48 -14.40 20.72 -38.23
N GLN A 49 -13.32 21.45 -37.90
CA GLN A 49 -12.66 22.37 -38.83
C GLN A 49 -12.01 21.64 -40.02
N ALA A 50 -11.49 20.43 -39.82
CA ALA A 50 -10.84 19.65 -40.86
C ALA A 50 -11.81 18.93 -41.81
N LEU A 51 -12.96 18.45 -41.31
CA LEU A 51 -13.90 17.59 -42.05
C LEU A 51 -15.25 18.25 -42.35
N GLY A 52 -15.49 19.48 -41.89
CA GLY A 52 -16.75 20.19 -42.10
C GLY A 52 -17.94 19.52 -41.39
N PRO A 53 -19.18 19.61 -41.92
CA PRO A 53 -20.40 19.11 -41.27
C PRO A 53 -20.37 17.61 -40.93
N VAL A 54 -19.60 16.81 -41.66
CA VAL A 54 -19.43 15.36 -41.41
C VAL A 54 -18.63 15.10 -40.13
N GLY A 55 -17.77 16.05 -39.73
CA GLY A 55 -16.96 15.97 -38.51
C GLY A 55 -17.79 15.89 -37.21
N TYR A 56 -19.03 16.38 -37.21
CA TYR A 56 -19.92 16.27 -36.04
C TYR A 56 -20.29 14.82 -35.71
N GLY A 57 -20.51 13.96 -36.70
CA GLY A 57 -20.80 12.54 -36.47
C GLY A 57 -19.58 11.77 -35.97
N MET A 58 -18.39 12.13 -36.48
CA MET A 58 -17.14 11.48 -36.12
C MET A 58 -16.62 11.89 -34.73
N ALA A 59 -17.05 13.05 -34.20
CA ALA A 59 -16.73 13.51 -32.87
C ALA A 59 -17.35 12.66 -31.72
N ILE A 60 -18.40 11.88 -32.01
CA ILE A 60 -19.07 11.05 -31.00
C ILE A 60 -18.20 9.87 -30.56
N ALA A 61 -17.50 9.23 -31.49
CA ALA A 61 -16.63 8.08 -31.21
C ALA A 61 -15.52 8.38 -30.17
N PRO A 62 -14.73 9.47 -30.30
CA PRO A 62 -13.73 9.83 -29.31
C PRO A 62 -14.33 10.20 -27.94
N LEU A 63 -15.50 10.83 -27.87
CA LEU A 63 -16.20 11.07 -26.60
C LEU A 63 -16.60 9.76 -25.90
N LEU A 64 -17.12 8.79 -26.64
CA LEU A 64 -17.48 7.47 -26.11
C LEU A 64 -16.25 6.71 -25.62
N GLY A 65 -15.14 6.77 -26.36
CA GLY A 65 -13.87 6.20 -25.95
C GLY A 65 -13.34 6.83 -24.66
N ALA A 66 -13.39 8.16 -24.56
CA ALA A 66 -13.01 8.89 -23.34
C ALA A 66 -13.83 8.45 -22.12
N PHE A 67 -15.14 8.32 -22.29
CA PHE A 67 -16.04 7.86 -21.23
C PHE A 67 -15.73 6.42 -20.79
N ALA A 68 -15.48 5.52 -21.74
CA ALA A 68 -15.12 4.13 -21.44
C ALA A 68 -13.79 4.03 -20.67
N ILE A 69 -12.78 4.83 -21.04
CA ILE A 69 -11.49 4.88 -20.33
C ILE A 69 -11.67 5.42 -18.90
N ASN A 70 -12.51 6.45 -18.71
CA ASN A 70 -12.77 7.01 -17.39
C ASN A 70 -13.43 5.98 -16.44
N MET A 71 -14.35 5.14 -16.95
CA MET A 71 -14.90 4.02 -16.18
C MET A 71 -13.82 3.01 -15.75
N LEU A 72 -12.86 2.71 -16.63
CA LEU A 72 -11.72 1.85 -16.29
C LEU A 72 -10.78 2.51 -15.27
N GLU A 73 -10.57 3.82 -15.32
CA GLU A 73 -9.78 4.56 -14.34
C GLU A 73 -10.40 4.52 -12.94
N ILE A 74 -11.73 4.66 -12.83
CA ILE A 74 -12.43 4.54 -11.54
C ILE A 74 -12.25 3.14 -10.93
N LEU A 75 -12.34 2.08 -11.74
CA LEU A 75 -12.10 0.70 -11.30
C LEU A 75 -10.66 0.53 -10.76
N VAL A 76 -9.66 1.01 -11.52
CA VAL A 76 -8.25 0.95 -11.10
C VAL A 76 -8.01 1.81 -9.86
N GLY A 77 -8.66 2.96 -9.75
CA GLY A 77 -8.61 3.83 -8.57
C GLY A 77 -9.12 3.13 -7.31
N PHE A 78 -10.20 2.35 -7.44
CA PHE A 78 -10.75 1.56 -6.33
C PHE A 78 -9.78 0.47 -5.86
N ILE A 79 -9.19 -0.26 -6.81
CA ILE A 79 -8.18 -1.30 -6.51
C ILE A 79 -6.94 -0.67 -5.85
N GLN A 80 -6.51 0.50 -6.31
CA GLN A 80 -5.37 1.20 -5.73
C GLN A 80 -5.61 1.67 -4.29
N ALA A 81 -6.78 2.23 -4.01
CA ALA A 81 -7.16 2.64 -2.66
C ALA A 81 -7.28 1.44 -1.70
N TYR A 82 -7.74 0.28 -2.22
CA TYR A 82 -7.79 -0.96 -1.45
C TYR A 82 -6.39 -1.45 -1.06
N ILE A 83 -5.46 -1.54 -2.02
CA ILE A 83 -4.08 -1.97 -1.75
C ILE A 83 -3.39 -1.03 -0.74
N PHE A 84 -3.64 0.27 -0.85
CA PHE A 84 -3.13 1.26 0.10
C PHE A 84 -3.62 1.01 1.53
N THR A 85 -4.93 0.83 1.69
CA THR A 85 -5.54 0.56 3.00
C THR A 85 -5.05 -0.78 3.55
N PHE A 86 -4.97 -1.82 2.72
CA PHE A 86 -4.49 -3.14 3.12
C PHE A 86 -3.05 -3.11 3.64
N LEU A 87 -2.14 -2.43 2.93
CA LEU A 87 -0.75 -2.26 3.37
C LEU A 87 -0.68 -1.44 4.67
N THR A 88 -1.51 -0.40 4.81
CA THR A 88 -1.58 0.40 6.04
C THR A 88 -2.03 -0.45 7.22
N CYS A 89 -3.06 -1.28 7.05
CA CYS A 89 -3.51 -2.21 8.09
C CYS A 89 -2.45 -3.25 8.45
N LEU A 90 -1.70 -3.78 7.47
CA LEU A 90 -0.59 -4.70 7.75
C LEU A 90 0.52 -4.02 8.56
N PHE A 91 0.93 -2.80 8.19
CA PHE A 91 1.94 -2.07 8.95
C PHE A 91 1.47 -1.69 10.36
N LEU A 92 0.22 -1.25 10.50
CA LEU A 92 -0.38 -0.98 11.81
C LEU A 92 -0.49 -2.26 12.65
N GLY A 93 -0.85 -3.38 12.04
CA GLY A 93 -0.92 -4.68 12.70
C GLY A 93 0.44 -5.17 13.18
N GLN A 94 1.49 -5.01 12.36
CA GLN A 94 2.87 -5.33 12.75
C GLN A 94 3.35 -4.43 13.89
N LEU A 95 2.97 -3.15 13.90
CA LEU A 95 3.32 -2.22 14.96
C LEU A 95 2.58 -2.50 16.28
N VAL A 96 1.30 -2.90 16.22
CA VAL A 96 0.47 -3.16 17.41
C VAL A 96 0.79 -4.51 18.06
N VAL A 97 1.19 -5.53 17.28
CA VAL A 97 1.56 -6.86 17.79
C VAL A 97 2.84 -6.83 18.63
N HIS A 98 3.72 -5.86 18.40
CA HIS A 98 4.95 -5.68 19.18
C HIS A 98 4.75 -5.28 20.66
N GLU A 99 3.53 -4.98 21.11
CA GLU A 99 3.25 -4.64 22.53
C GLU A 99 2.91 -5.86 23.41
N HIS A 100 2.83 -7.08 22.88
CA HIS A 100 2.35 -8.23 23.67
C HIS A 100 3.28 -9.46 23.77
N GLU A 101 4.50 -9.42 23.23
CA GLU A 101 5.43 -10.56 23.31
C GLU A 101 6.56 -10.43 24.35
N GLU A 102 6.68 -9.33 25.10
CA GLU A 102 7.75 -9.17 26.12
C GLU A 102 7.36 -9.62 27.55
N HIS A 103 6.36 -10.48 27.73
CA HIS A 103 5.97 -10.90 29.10
C HIS A 103 5.68 -12.39 29.31
N GLU A 104 6.27 -13.29 28.52
CA GLU A 104 6.24 -14.74 28.82
C GLU A 104 7.62 -15.43 28.87
N GLU A 105 8.69 -14.74 29.24
CA GLU A 105 9.97 -15.41 29.56
C GLU A 105 10.62 -14.85 30.82
N HIS A 106 10.16 -15.30 31.98
CA HIS A 106 11.00 -15.59 33.16
C HIS A 106 10.10 -15.96 34.33
N HIS A 107 9.71 -17.22 34.47
CA HIS A 107 9.38 -17.77 35.79
C HIS A 107 9.36 -19.30 35.79
N ASP A 108 10.40 -19.95 35.28
CA ASP A 108 10.73 -21.31 35.70
C ASP A 108 12.25 -21.52 35.66
N GLU A 109 12.74 -22.22 36.69
CA GLU A 109 14.12 -22.65 36.96
C GLU A 109 15.10 -21.67 37.65
N HIS A 110 15.00 -21.63 38.98
CA HIS A 110 16.20 -21.75 39.82
C HIS A 110 15.92 -22.59 41.07
N GLY A 111 16.58 -23.74 41.15
CA GLY A 111 17.01 -24.32 42.43
C GLY A 111 16.47 -25.72 42.77
N HIS A 112 16.88 -26.74 42.02
CA HIS A 112 16.94 -28.09 42.57
C HIS A 112 18.28 -28.28 43.31
N GLU A 113 18.16 -28.78 44.53
CA GLU A 113 19.08 -29.67 45.26
C GLU A 113 20.49 -29.17 45.61
N ASP A 114 20.70 -28.89 46.91
CA ASP A 114 21.85 -29.42 47.63
C ASP A 114 21.48 -29.80 49.06
N ALA A 115 21.79 -31.05 49.38
CA ALA A 115 21.42 -31.77 50.57
C ALA A 115 22.34 -31.43 51.75
N HIS A 116 21.80 -30.98 52.88
CA HIS A 116 22.46 -31.16 54.18
C HIS A 116 21.46 -31.42 55.32
N ALA A 117 21.35 -32.71 55.64
CA ALA A 117 21.40 -33.26 57.01
C ALA A 117 20.47 -32.67 58.08
N HIS A 118 19.45 -33.47 58.49
CA HIS A 118 19.45 -34.19 59.79
C HIS A 118 18.01 -34.54 60.23
N LYS A 119 17.57 -35.76 59.90
CA LYS A 119 16.76 -36.59 60.80
C LYS A 119 17.49 -37.94 60.87
N PRO A 120 17.85 -38.42 62.07
CA PRO A 120 16.92 -39.21 62.91
C PRO A 120 17.09 -38.81 64.41
N ALA A 121 16.43 -39.30 65.45
CA ALA A 121 15.65 -40.49 65.75
C ALA A 121 14.77 -40.22 67.01
N VAL A 122 13.88 -41.17 67.30
CA VAL A 122 13.09 -41.40 68.54
C VAL A 122 13.86 -41.16 69.86
N SER A 123 13.24 -40.48 70.85
CA SER A 123 13.10 -40.91 72.26
C SER A 123 12.68 -39.76 73.21
N HIS A 124 11.40 -39.69 73.58
CA HIS A 124 10.88 -39.58 74.96
C HIS A 124 9.36 -39.35 74.95
#